data_AF-A0A1C6EXA5-F1
#
_entry.id   AF-A0A1C6EXA5-F1
#
_cell.length_a   1.000
_cell.length_b   1.000
_cell.length_c   1.000
_cell.angle_alpha   90.00
_cell.angle_beta   90.00
_cell.angle_gamma   90.00
#
_symmetry.space_group_name_H-M   'P 1'
#
loop_
_entity.id
_entity.type
_entity.pdbx_description
1 polymer ?
#
loop_
_entity_poly.entity_id
_entity_poly.type
_entity_poly.pdbx_seq_one_letter_code
_entity_poly.pdbx_strand_id
1 'polypeptide(L)'
;MAIILAITNSKGGVGKTTTCANLGAALSAAGKAVLLVDNDPQGDLTKVMRSDPKSLKYTLANLMNAVLDDTEPELFVNRAVIEGAGIHYIPANSKLAGVSSRLVALQMSSRYRGGETGGTPCELVMARVLELFQSQYDYILIDCGHSMDLLTINALAAAHQAIVPVQAHYLAMEDMADTLEVIQTIRQGINPKLAVGGILLTMYQGRTNLCRGIQDEIQADYGNAFTVFSSPIDFSIRVAEHPIGAASIFAYEPNNPAAKAYSAVAQEVLSYGQK
;
A
#
# COMPACT_ATOMS: atom_id res chain seq x y z
N MET A 1 -14.54 -2.35 -11.85
CA MET A 1 -13.18 -1.79 -11.92
C MET A 1 -12.68 -1.69 -10.50
N ALA A 2 -11.51 -2.23 -10.20
CA ALA A 2 -11.01 -2.32 -8.83
C ALA A 2 -10.77 -0.93 -8.19
N ILE A 3 -11.03 -0.80 -6.90
CA ILE A 3 -10.58 0.35 -6.09
C ILE A 3 -9.13 0.10 -5.68
N ILE A 4 -8.26 1.05 -6.00
CA ILE A 4 -6.82 0.95 -5.75
C ILE A 4 -6.45 1.79 -4.52
N LEU A 5 -5.89 1.14 -3.51
CA LEU A 5 -5.51 1.75 -2.23
C LEU A 5 -3.99 1.68 -2.07
N ALA A 6 -3.31 2.82 -1.91
CA ALA A 6 -1.90 2.85 -1.54
C ALA A 6 -1.77 2.97 -0.02
N ILE A 7 -0.96 2.11 0.61
CA ILE A 7 -0.62 2.19 2.02
C ILE A 7 0.75 2.85 2.14
N THR A 8 0.80 4.12 2.56
CA THR A 8 2.03 4.92 2.47
C THR A 8 2.28 5.81 3.67
N ASN A 9 3.56 6.06 3.97
CA ASN A 9 4.09 6.97 4.97
C ASN A 9 5.63 7.05 4.81
N SER A 10 6.21 8.25 4.86
CA SER A 10 7.66 8.49 4.76
C SER A 10 8.42 7.85 5.93
N LYS A 11 7.77 7.65 7.07
CA LYS A 11 8.36 7.00 8.23
C LYS A 11 8.41 5.48 8.10
N GLY A 12 9.58 4.90 8.37
CA GLY A 12 9.75 3.46 8.57
C GLY A 12 9.02 2.96 9.84
N GLY A 13 8.58 1.71 9.83
CA GLY A 13 8.06 1.05 11.05
C GLY A 13 6.65 1.45 11.49
N VAL A 14 5.91 2.29 10.74
CA VAL A 14 4.53 2.69 11.12
C VAL A 14 3.45 1.65 10.86
N GLY A 15 3.82 0.46 10.40
CA GLY A 15 2.88 -0.63 10.13
C GLY A 15 2.22 -0.59 8.75
N LYS A 16 2.91 -0.08 7.71
CA LYS A 16 2.44 -0.10 6.31
C LYS A 16 2.16 -1.51 5.81
N THR A 17 3.19 -2.36 5.80
CA THR A 17 3.09 -3.77 5.39
C THR A 17 2.05 -4.53 6.19
N THR A 18 2.07 -4.37 7.52
CA THR A 18 1.10 -4.97 8.43
C THR A 18 -0.33 -4.53 8.09
N THR A 19 -0.54 -3.25 7.81
CA THR A 19 -1.84 -2.71 7.44
C THR A 19 -2.26 -3.23 6.07
N CYS A 20 -1.37 -3.25 5.08
CA CYS A 20 -1.66 -3.78 3.75
C CYS A 20 -2.14 -5.24 3.82
N ALA A 21 -1.38 -6.11 4.51
CA ALA A 21 -1.73 -7.51 4.67
C ALA A 21 -3.05 -7.73 5.42
N ASN A 22 -3.24 -7.06 6.56
CA ASN A 22 -4.40 -7.32 7.41
C ASN A 22 -5.67 -6.63 6.90
N LEU A 23 -5.58 -5.42 6.34
CA LEU A 23 -6.72 -4.78 5.66
C LEU A 23 -7.14 -5.59 4.44
N GLY A 24 -6.17 -6.08 3.66
CA GLY A 24 -6.43 -6.98 2.54
C GLY A 24 -7.17 -8.25 2.98
N ALA A 25 -6.71 -8.88 4.06
CA ALA A 25 -7.38 -10.05 4.64
C ALA A 25 -8.78 -9.73 5.16
N ALA A 26 -8.99 -8.59 5.80
CA ALA A 26 -10.30 -8.16 6.28
C ALA A 26 -11.28 -7.93 5.12
N LEU A 27 -10.84 -7.29 4.02
CA LEU A 27 -11.63 -7.09 2.82
C LEU A 27 -11.97 -8.43 2.14
N SER A 28 -11.01 -9.34 2.06
CA SER A 28 -11.22 -10.70 1.54
C SER A 28 -12.22 -11.48 2.39
N ALA A 29 -12.12 -11.39 3.72
CA ALA A 29 -13.07 -12.01 4.64
C ALA A 29 -14.49 -11.42 4.54
N ALA A 30 -14.60 -10.15 4.10
CA ALA A 30 -15.87 -9.52 3.75
C ALA A 30 -16.39 -9.89 2.34
N GLY A 31 -15.78 -10.89 1.68
CA GLY A 31 -16.22 -11.43 0.40
C GLY A 31 -15.76 -10.65 -0.83
N LYS A 32 -14.73 -9.79 -0.70
CA LYS A 32 -14.16 -9.06 -1.83
C LYS A 32 -13.03 -9.82 -2.51
N ALA A 33 -12.93 -9.71 -3.83
CA ALA A 33 -11.75 -10.15 -4.56
C ALA A 33 -10.62 -9.13 -4.34
N VAL A 34 -9.53 -9.55 -3.68
CA VAL A 34 -8.42 -8.67 -3.28
C VAL A 34 -7.11 -9.10 -3.92
N LEU A 35 -6.37 -8.12 -4.46
CA LEU A 35 -4.97 -8.26 -4.87
C LEU A 35 -4.09 -7.37 -4.00
N LEU A 36 -3.04 -7.94 -3.41
CA LEU A 36 -1.99 -7.16 -2.76
C LEU A 36 -0.80 -6.98 -3.70
N VAL A 37 -0.12 -5.84 -3.62
CA VAL A 37 1.06 -5.53 -4.43
C VAL A 37 2.16 -5.09 -3.49
N ASP A 38 3.22 -5.89 -3.41
CA ASP A 38 4.43 -5.50 -2.69
C ASP A 38 5.23 -4.54 -3.58
N ASN A 39 5.37 -3.29 -3.15
CA ASN A 39 6.10 -2.24 -3.87
C ASN A 39 7.34 -1.77 -3.09
N ASP A 40 7.90 -2.62 -2.22
CA ASP A 40 9.18 -2.38 -1.56
C ASP A 40 10.22 -3.41 -2.02
N PRO A 41 11.41 -2.99 -2.52
CA PRO A 41 12.49 -3.91 -2.86
C PRO A 41 12.93 -4.84 -1.71
N GLN A 42 12.64 -4.49 -0.45
CA GLN A 42 12.88 -5.35 0.72
C GLN A 42 11.97 -6.60 0.74
N GLY A 43 10.83 -6.56 0.05
CA GLY A 43 9.89 -7.67 -0.07
C GLY A 43 9.23 -8.05 1.26
N ASP A 44 8.94 -7.08 2.12
CA ASP A 44 8.43 -7.37 3.47
C ASP A 44 7.01 -7.94 3.40
N LEU A 45 6.13 -7.39 2.55
CA LEU A 45 4.81 -7.99 2.32
C LEU A 45 4.95 -9.40 1.76
N THR A 46 5.87 -9.62 0.83
CA THR A 46 6.14 -10.94 0.25
C THR A 46 6.53 -11.98 1.32
N LYS A 47 7.36 -11.58 2.30
CA LYS A 47 7.71 -12.43 3.45
C LYS A 47 6.51 -12.67 4.35
N VAL A 48 5.68 -11.66 4.59
CA VAL A 48 4.42 -11.79 5.34
C VAL A 48 3.49 -12.81 4.67
N MET A 49 3.43 -12.79 3.34
CA MET A 49 2.70 -13.76 2.51
C MET A 49 3.42 -15.11 2.35
N ARG A 50 4.49 -15.37 3.13
CA ARG A 50 5.20 -16.65 3.26
C ARG A 50 5.95 -17.12 2.02
N SER A 51 6.27 -16.21 1.12
CA SER A 51 7.25 -16.49 0.07
C SER A 51 8.63 -15.95 0.45
N ASP A 52 9.68 -16.68 0.10
CA ASP A 52 11.05 -16.14 0.13
C ASP A 52 11.27 -15.27 -1.12
N PRO A 53 11.42 -13.93 -0.99
CA PRO A 53 11.64 -13.04 -2.13
C PRO A 53 12.80 -13.47 -3.04
N LYS A 54 13.85 -14.07 -2.48
CA LYS A 54 15.05 -14.50 -3.22
C LYS A 54 14.77 -15.67 -4.15
N SER A 55 13.81 -16.52 -3.80
CA SER A 55 13.41 -17.68 -4.60
C SER A 55 12.50 -17.32 -5.77
N LEU A 56 11.89 -16.14 -5.75
CA LEU A 56 10.86 -15.75 -6.71
C LEU A 56 11.45 -15.25 -8.03
N LYS A 57 11.15 -15.97 -9.11
CA LYS A 57 11.58 -15.62 -10.46
C LYS A 57 10.79 -14.45 -11.05
N TYR A 58 9.48 -14.46 -10.86
CA TYR A 58 8.53 -13.49 -11.40
C TYR A 58 7.96 -12.63 -10.25
N THR A 59 8.17 -11.32 -10.33
CA THR A 59 7.75 -10.35 -9.32
C THR A 59 7.20 -9.08 -9.99
N LEU A 60 6.76 -8.10 -9.21
CA LEU A 60 6.39 -6.77 -9.70
C LEU A 60 7.46 -6.18 -10.64
N ALA A 61 8.73 -6.45 -10.36
CA ALA A 61 9.84 -5.98 -11.20
C ALA A 61 9.74 -6.48 -12.65
N ASN A 62 9.24 -7.70 -12.89
CA ASN A 62 9.05 -8.21 -14.25
C ASN A 62 7.95 -7.44 -14.99
N LEU A 63 6.83 -7.19 -14.33
CA LEU A 63 5.70 -6.44 -14.90
C LEU A 63 6.11 -5.00 -15.23
N MET A 64 6.76 -4.31 -14.30
CA MET A 64 7.20 -2.93 -14.51
C MET A 64 8.28 -2.82 -15.60
N ASN A 65 9.25 -3.74 -15.63
CA ASN A 65 10.22 -3.76 -16.72
C ASN A 65 9.55 -4.02 -18.07
N ALA A 66 8.57 -4.92 -18.13
CA ALA A 66 7.87 -5.20 -19.39
C ALA A 66 7.17 -3.95 -19.95
N VAL A 67 6.55 -3.15 -19.08
CA VAL A 67 5.97 -1.83 -19.45
C VAL A 67 7.05 -0.83 -19.86
N LEU A 68 8.16 -0.75 -19.13
CA LEU A 68 9.28 0.16 -19.45
C LEU A 68 10.00 -0.18 -20.76
N ASP A 69 9.97 -1.46 -21.15
CA ASP A 69 10.60 -1.97 -22.36
C ASP A 69 9.63 -2.02 -23.56
N ASP A 70 8.39 -1.52 -23.40
CA ASP A 70 7.29 -1.62 -24.38
C ASP A 70 7.11 -3.05 -24.93
N THR A 71 7.22 -4.03 -24.04
CA THR A 71 6.96 -5.46 -24.31
C THR A 71 5.59 -5.87 -23.78
N GLU A 72 5.17 -7.13 -23.98
CA GLU A 72 3.87 -7.65 -23.54
C GLU A 72 3.87 -8.05 -22.04
N PRO A 73 3.39 -7.20 -21.10
CA PRO A 73 3.32 -7.55 -19.68
C PRO A 73 2.34 -8.70 -19.38
N GLU A 74 1.38 -8.95 -20.27
CA GLU A 74 0.37 -10.02 -20.19
C GLU A 74 1.01 -11.41 -20.03
N LEU A 75 2.21 -11.60 -20.60
CA LEU A 75 2.98 -12.84 -20.49
C LEU A 75 3.43 -13.15 -19.06
N PHE A 76 3.42 -12.16 -18.16
CA PHE A 76 3.82 -12.29 -16.77
C PHE A 76 2.65 -12.33 -15.79
N VAL A 77 1.43 -11.91 -16.18
CA VAL A 77 0.26 -11.78 -15.30
C VAL A 77 0.01 -13.05 -14.47
N ASN A 78 -0.13 -14.20 -15.13
CA ASN A 78 -0.40 -15.48 -14.44
C ASN A 78 0.83 -16.05 -13.71
N ARG A 79 2.03 -15.51 -13.95
CA ARG A 79 3.28 -15.99 -13.35
C ARG A 79 3.70 -15.16 -12.14
N ALA A 80 3.30 -13.89 -12.12
CA ALA A 80 3.64 -12.91 -11.11
C ALA A 80 2.59 -12.83 -9.98
N VAL A 81 1.38 -13.36 -10.19
CA VAL A 81 0.38 -13.48 -9.13
C VAL A 81 0.56 -14.81 -8.40
N ILE A 82 0.62 -14.74 -7.08
CA ILE A 82 0.67 -15.91 -6.19
C ILE A 82 -0.55 -15.86 -5.28
N GLU A 83 -1.15 -17.02 -5.00
CA GLU A 83 -2.14 -17.17 -3.94
C GLU A 83 -1.46 -17.59 -2.64
N GLY A 84 -1.64 -16.81 -1.58
CA GLY A 84 -1.08 -17.10 -0.26
C GLY A 84 -2.12 -16.79 0.82
N ALA A 85 -2.37 -17.75 1.69
CA ALA A 85 -3.34 -17.61 2.79
C ALA A 85 -4.73 -17.09 2.36
N GLY A 86 -5.20 -17.54 1.19
CA GLY A 86 -6.51 -17.20 0.64
C GLY A 86 -6.60 -15.81 -0.01
N ILE A 87 -5.48 -15.15 -0.29
CA ILE A 87 -5.43 -13.84 -0.95
C ILE A 87 -4.41 -13.87 -2.09
N HIS A 88 -4.71 -13.21 -3.19
CA HIS A 88 -3.76 -13.03 -4.28
C HIS A 88 -2.80 -11.88 -4.00
N TYR A 89 -1.53 -12.05 -4.35
CA TYR A 89 -0.54 -10.99 -4.25
C TYR A 89 0.49 -11.02 -5.37
N ILE A 90 0.99 -9.84 -5.74
CA ILE A 90 2.17 -9.65 -6.58
C ILE A 90 3.36 -9.41 -5.65
N PRO A 91 4.36 -10.30 -5.63
CA PRO A 91 5.51 -10.19 -4.75
C PRO A 91 6.53 -9.18 -5.27
N ALA A 92 7.44 -8.76 -4.39
CA ALA A 92 8.63 -7.99 -4.69
C ALA A 92 9.89 -8.72 -4.23
N ASN A 93 11.02 -8.30 -4.79
CA ASN A 93 12.35 -8.67 -4.34
C ASN A 93 13.36 -7.60 -4.75
N SER A 94 14.64 -7.83 -4.45
CA SER A 94 15.72 -6.87 -4.70
C SER A 94 15.84 -6.40 -6.15
N LYS A 95 15.29 -7.13 -7.14
CA LYS A 95 15.25 -6.69 -8.54
C LYS A 95 14.43 -5.41 -8.73
N LEU A 96 13.46 -5.13 -7.85
CA LEU A 96 12.67 -3.92 -7.88
C LEU A 96 13.52 -2.65 -7.64
N ALA A 97 14.62 -2.76 -6.89
CA ALA A 97 15.58 -1.64 -6.76
C ALA A 97 16.22 -1.26 -8.11
N GLY A 98 16.46 -2.26 -8.98
CA GLY A 98 16.91 -2.03 -10.35
C GLY A 98 15.87 -1.28 -11.19
N VAL A 99 14.58 -1.59 -11.00
CA VAL A 99 13.48 -0.84 -11.64
C VAL A 99 13.45 0.61 -11.15
N SER A 100 13.58 0.85 -9.84
CA SER A 100 13.65 2.22 -9.29
C SER A 100 14.78 3.02 -9.92
N SER A 101 15.98 2.43 -10.06
CA SER A 101 17.12 3.09 -10.73
C SER A 101 16.85 3.38 -12.22
N ARG A 102 16.17 2.46 -12.93
CA ARG A 102 15.75 2.66 -14.32
C ARG A 102 14.76 3.82 -14.45
N LEU A 103 13.77 3.90 -13.56
CA LEU A 103 12.77 4.98 -13.55
C LEU A 103 13.46 6.35 -13.43
N VAL A 104 14.44 6.48 -12.52
CA VAL A 104 15.21 7.73 -12.36
C VAL A 104 15.98 8.08 -13.64
N ALA A 105 16.69 7.10 -14.21
CA ALA A 105 17.45 7.31 -15.44
C ALA A 105 16.55 7.73 -16.62
N LEU A 106 15.35 7.15 -16.71
CA LEU A 106 14.38 7.47 -17.75
C LEU A 106 13.70 8.83 -17.54
N GLN A 107 13.41 9.22 -16.29
CA GLN A 107 12.84 10.53 -15.95
C GLN A 107 13.76 11.69 -16.38
N MET A 108 15.08 11.48 -16.33
CA MET A 108 16.09 12.43 -16.81
C MET A 108 16.21 12.46 -18.34
N SER A 109 15.62 11.49 -19.05
CA SER A 109 15.68 11.38 -20.50
C SER A 109 14.44 11.98 -21.17
N SER A 110 14.63 12.66 -22.31
CA SER A 110 13.53 13.29 -23.06
C SER A 110 12.51 12.30 -23.65
N ARG A 111 12.83 10.99 -23.69
CA ARG A 111 12.00 9.94 -24.33
C ARG A 111 10.72 9.62 -23.56
N TYR A 112 10.69 9.83 -22.24
CA TYR A 112 9.58 9.41 -21.39
C TYR A 112 8.74 10.58 -20.85
N ARG A 113 8.92 11.79 -21.42
CA ARG A 113 8.17 13.01 -21.08
C ARG A 113 6.83 13.18 -21.82
N GLY A 114 6.30 12.14 -22.45
CA GLY A 114 4.98 12.20 -23.10
C GLY A 114 4.93 13.12 -24.32
N GLY A 115 5.94 13.05 -25.19
CA GLY A 115 5.91 13.65 -26.53
C GLY A 115 5.30 12.72 -27.59
N GLU A 116 5.19 13.20 -28.83
CA GLU A 116 4.57 12.54 -30.00
C GLU A 116 5.12 11.14 -30.37
N THR A 117 6.15 10.64 -29.69
CA THR A 117 6.91 9.42 -30.04
C THR A 117 6.57 8.16 -29.23
N GLY A 118 5.61 8.22 -28.29
CA GLY A 118 5.08 7.04 -27.60
C GLY A 118 5.96 6.51 -26.45
N GLY A 119 5.32 6.08 -25.37
CA GLY A 119 5.95 5.54 -24.15
C GLY A 119 5.14 5.88 -22.89
N THR A 120 5.13 5.02 -21.88
CA THR A 120 4.38 5.23 -20.62
C THR A 120 5.19 6.15 -19.69
N PRO A 121 4.74 7.36 -19.30
CA PRO A 121 5.49 8.21 -18.37
C PRO A 121 5.97 7.45 -17.13
N CYS A 122 7.18 7.75 -16.65
CA CYS A 122 7.83 6.95 -15.60
C CYS A 122 6.97 6.85 -14.34
N GLU A 123 6.23 7.90 -14.02
CA GLU A 123 5.33 8.00 -12.88
C GLU A 123 4.04 7.17 -13.05
N LEU A 124 3.73 6.72 -14.26
CA LEU A 124 2.50 5.99 -14.62
C LEU A 124 2.73 4.51 -14.94
N VAL A 125 3.97 4.00 -14.77
CA VAL A 125 4.31 2.61 -15.07
C VAL A 125 3.49 1.65 -14.23
N MET A 126 3.34 1.90 -12.93
CA MET A 126 2.48 1.09 -12.06
C MET A 126 1.01 1.15 -12.49
N ALA A 127 0.51 2.33 -12.89
CA ALA A 127 -0.88 2.45 -13.35
C ALA A 127 -1.14 1.53 -14.56
N ARG A 128 -0.21 1.50 -15.53
CA ARG A 128 -0.28 0.62 -16.69
C ARG A 128 -0.17 -0.87 -16.31
N VAL A 129 0.66 -1.22 -15.33
CA VAL A 129 0.70 -2.59 -14.79
C VAL A 129 -0.65 -2.98 -14.19
N LEU A 130 -1.27 -2.11 -13.39
CA LEU A 130 -2.50 -2.42 -12.66
C LEU A 130 -3.74 -2.53 -13.57
N GLU A 131 -3.76 -1.89 -14.73
CA GLU A 131 -4.82 -2.05 -15.74
C GLU A 131 -5.06 -3.53 -16.11
N LEU A 132 -4.02 -4.36 -16.10
CA LEU A 132 -4.09 -5.80 -16.39
C LEU A 132 -4.92 -6.59 -15.37
N PHE A 133 -5.13 -6.05 -14.17
CA PHE A 133 -5.75 -6.74 -13.03
C PHE A 133 -7.09 -6.12 -12.61
N GLN A 134 -7.39 -4.87 -13.00
CA GLN A 134 -8.55 -4.12 -12.52
C GLN A 134 -9.93 -4.76 -12.79
N SER A 135 -10.03 -5.68 -13.75
CA SER A 135 -11.28 -6.40 -14.05
C SER A 135 -11.49 -7.66 -13.19
N GLN A 136 -10.45 -8.16 -12.54
CA GLN A 136 -10.46 -9.43 -11.79
C GLN A 136 -10.63 -9.24 -10.28
N TYR A 137 -10.43 -8.02 -9.78
CA TYR A 137 -10.46 -7.71 -8.35
C TYR A 137 -11.41 -6.56 -8.04
N ASP A 138 -11.98 -6.58 -6.84
CA ASP A 138 -12.73 -5.46 -6.29
C ASP A 138 -11.79 -4.43 -5.68
N TYR A 139 -10.69 -4.89 -5.05
CA TYR A 139 -9.69 -4.05 -4.40
C TYR A 139 -8.28 -4.47 -4.77
N ILE A 140 -7.41 -3.47 -4.99
CA ILE A 140 -5.96 -3.65 -5.12
C ILE A 140 -5.29 -2.80 -4.06
N LEU A 141 -4.50 -3.40 -3.17
CA LEU A 141 -3.76 -2.70 -2.13
C LEU A 141 -2.27 -2.71 -2.47
N ILE A 142 -1.63 -1.54 -2.44
CA ILE A 142 -0.20 -1.38 -2.73
C ILE A 142 0.52 -1.09 -1.40
N ASP A 143 1.44 -1.97 -1.00
CA ASP A 143 2.34 -1.74 0.14
C ASP A 143 3.54 -0.91 -0.30
N CYS A 144 3.58 0.36 0.07
CA CYS A 144 4.70 1.23 -0.26
C CYS A 144 5.83 1.07 0.75
N GLY A 145 7.07 1.16 0.24
CA GLY A 145 8.25 1.30 1.09
C GLY A 145 8.25 2.60 1.89
N HIS A 146 9.29 2.78 2.70
CA HIS A 146 9.51 4.01 3.49
C HIS A 146 10.09 5.15 2.66
N SER A 147 10.81 4.85 1.58
CA SER A 147 11.36 5.86 0.69
C SER A 147 10.27 6.55 -0.12
N MET A 148 10.24 7.89 -0.09
CA MET A 148 9.43 8.71 -0.99
C MET A 148 10.13 8.86 -2.37
N ASP A 149 10.35 7.72 -3.02
CA ASP A 149 11.01 7.62 -4.32
C ASP A 149 10.01 7.40 -5.47
N LEU A 150 10.51 7.13 -6.68
CA LEU A 150 9.66 6.92 -7.85
C LEU A 150 8.76 5.68 -7.75
N LEU A 151 9.09 4.69 -6.91
CA LEU A 151 8.18 3.56 -6.69
C LEU A 151 6.96 4.02 -5.90
N THR A 152 7.16 4.83 -4.87
CA THR A 152 6.05 5.41 -4.08
C THR A 152 5.22 6.39 -4.91
N ILE A 153 5.87 7.22 -5.74
CA ILE A 153 5.18 8.10 -6.70
C ILE A 153 4.31 7.28 -7.65
N ASN A 154 4.83 6.19 -8.21
CA ASN A 154 4.08 5.29 -9.09
C ASN A 154 2.86 4.68 -8.40
N ALA A 155 3.01 4.23 -7.15
CA ALA A 155 1.90 3.69 -6.37
C ALA A 155 0.80 4.74 -6.16
N LEU A 156 1.16 5.98 -5.77
CA LEU A 156 0.21 7.07 -5.57
C LEU A 156 -0.43 7.54 -6.88
N ALA A 157 0.32 7.55 -7.98
CA ALA A 157 -0.18 7.88 -9.30
C ALA A 157 -1.21 6.86 -9.82
N ALA A 158 -1.07 5.59 -9.41
CA ALA A 158 -2.01 4.53 -9.74
C ALA A 158 -3.20 4.42 -8.76
N ALA A 159 -3.07 4.96 -7.55
CA ALA A 159 -4.07 4.80 -6.50
C ALA A 159 -5.28 5.73 -6.65
N HIS A 160 -6.44 5.25 -6.22
CA HIS A 160 -7.62 6.08 -6.02
C HIS A 160 -7.56 6.76 -4.65
N GLN A 161 -7.10 6.03 -3.63
CA GLN A 161 -6.98 6.55 -2.28
C GLN A 161 -5.65 6.14 -1.64
N ALA A 162 -5.10 7.01 -0.80
CA ALA A 162 -3.97 6.72 0.07
C ALA A 162 -4.43 6.58 1.52
N ILE A 163 -4.11 5.45 2.15
CA ILE A 163 -4.24 5.26 3.60
C ILE A 163 -2.89 5.55 4.23
N VAL A 164 -2.87 6.36 5.28
CA VAL A 164 -1.65 6.81 5.95
C VAL A 164 -1.61 6.22 7.36
N PRO A 165 -0.88 5.10 7.59
CA PRO A 165 -0.66 4.57 8.92
C PRO A 165 0.29 5.49 9.71
N VAL A 166 -0.04 5.79 10.96
CA VAL A 166 0.72 6.71 11.83
C VAL A 166 0.86 6.10 13.21
N GLN A 167 2.08 6.06 13.75
CA GLN A 167 2.29 5.62 15.14
C GLN A 167 1.79 6.69 16.12
N ALA A 168 1.16 6.27 17.20
CA ALA A 168 0.69 7.18 18.25
C ALA A 168 1.85 7.72 19.14
N HIS A 169 2.78 8.48 18.57
CA HIS A 169 3.86 9.17 19.28
C HIS A 169 4.08 10.59 18.71
N TYR A 170 4.50 11.56 19.53
CA TYR A 170 4.59 12.99 19.16
C TYR A 170 5.33 13.28 17.83
N LEU A 171 6.48 12.63 17.59
CA LEU A 171 7.24 12.78 16.33
C LEU A 171 6.52 12.27 15.08
N ALA A 172 5.40 11.55 15.23
CA ALA A 172 4.67 11.00 14.09
C ALA A 172 3.81 12.04 13.37
N MET A 173 3.54 13.21 13.99
CA MET A 173 2.78 14.28 13.33
C MET A 173 3.55 14.99 12.23
N GLU A 174 4.84 15.25 12.43
CA GLU A 174 5.72 15.86 11.43
C GLU A 174 5.84 14.95 10.19
N ASP A 175 6.17 13.67 10.40
CA ASP A 175 6.27 12.69 9.31
C ASP A 175 4.94 12.49 8.54
N MET A 176 3.81 12.60 9.26
CA MET A 176 2.48 12.54 8.66
C MET A 176 2.22 13.76 7.77
N ALA A 177 2.57 14.97 8.23
CA ALA A 177 2.42 16.20 7.44
C ALA A 177 3.23 16.11 6.13
N ASP A 178 4.47 15.66 6.19
CA ASP A 178 5.32 15.43 5.02
C ASP A 178 4.68 14.45 4.03
N THR A 179 4.12 13.34 4.55
CA THR A 179 3.42 12.35 3.73
C THR A 179 2.19 12.97 3.04
N LEU A 180 1.42 13.78 3.75
CA LEU A 180 0.24 14.46 3.20
C LEU A 180 0.61 15.49 2.14
N GLU A 181 1.73 16.21 2.30
CA GLU A 181 2.25 17.16 1.31
C GLU A 181 2.67 16.44 0.01
N VAL A 182 3.34 15.29 0.11
CA VAL A 182 3.67 14.47 -1.06
C VAL A 182 2.39 14.02 -1.78
N ILE A 183 1.40 13.49 -1.05
CA ILE A 183 0.11 13.10 -1.65
C ILE A 183 -0.55 14.27 -2.36
N GLN A 184 -0.53 15.46 -1.76
CA GLN A 184 -1.10 16.67 -2.34
C GLN A 184 -0.36 17.09 -3.62
N THR A 185 0.98 16.99 -3.64
CA THR A 185 1.81 17.29 -4.81
C THR A 185 1.50 16.33 -5.96
N ILE A 186 1.41 15.02 -5.68
CA ILE A 186 1.04 14.02 -6.69
C ILE A 186 -0.38 14.25 -7.20
N ARG A 187 -1.31 14.61 -6.31
CA ARG A 187 -2.68 14.94 -6.70
C ARG A 187 -2.74 16.12 -7.67
N GLN A 188 -1.98 17.18 -7.40
CA GLN A 188 -1.99 18.38 -8.25
C GLN A 188 -1.26 18.17 -9.58
N GLY A 189 -0.20 17.35 -9.61
CA GLY A 189 0.67 17.19 -10.78
C GLY A 189 0.36 15.98 -11.67
N ILE A 190 0.06 14.83 -11.08
CA ILE A 190 0.07 13.53 -11.79
C ILE A 190 -1.29 12.84 -11.73
N ASN A 191 -1.92 12.76 -10.55
CA ASN A 191 -3.18 12.04 -10.36
C ASN A 191 -4.24 12.89 -9.62
N PRO A 192 -4.99 13.75 -10.33
CA PRO A 192 -6.04 14.60 -9.75
C PRO A 192 -7.15 13.87 -9.00
N LYS A 193 -7.30 12.56 -9.23
CA LYS A 193 -8.32 11.71 -8.60
C LYS A 193 -7.84 11.11 -7.27
N LEU A 194 -6.55 11.18 -6.96
CA LEU A 194 -6.00 10.68 -5.70
C LEU A 194 -6.62 11.44 -4.51
N ALA A 195 -7.18 10.69 -3.57
CA ALA A 195 -7.68 11.20 -2.30
C ALA A 195 -6.90 10.61 -1.13
N VAL A 196 -6.89 11.32 0.00
CA VAL A 196 -6.50 10.71 1.28
C VAL A 196 -7.70 9.90 1.77
N GLY A 197 -7.60 8.58 1.71
CA GLY A 197 -8.65 7.64 2.12
C GLY A 197 -8.80 7.57 3.64
N GLY A 198 -7.72 7.86 4.38
CA GLY A 198 -7.80 8.13 5.81
C GLY A 198 -6.47 7.96 6.53
N ILE A 199 -6.41 8.50 7.74
CA ILE A 199 -5.30 8.38 8.68
C ILE A 199 -5.61 7.24 9.63
N LEU A 200 -4.73 6.23 9.69
CA LEU A 200 -4.88 5.05 10.54
C LEU A 200 -3.86 5.10 11.67
N LEU A 201 -4.34 5.25 12.91
CA LEU A 201 -3.48 5.12 14.08
C LEU A 201 -3.05 3.67 14.28
N THR A 202 -1.74 3.44 14.39
CA THR A 202 -1.14 2.13 14.61
C THR A 202 -0.27 2.12 15.86
N MET A 203 0.01 0.90 16.33
CA MET A 203 0.79 0.65 17.55
C MET A 203 0.24 1.40 18.77
N TYR A 204 -1.09 1.52 18.82
CA TYR A 204 -1.79 2.30 19.82
C TYR A 204 -1.69 1.63 21.20
N GLN A 205 -1.45 2.42 22.23
CA GLN A 205 -1.41 1.96 23.62
C GLN A 205 -2.42 2.75 24.45
N GLY A 206 -3.71 2.36 24.35
CA GLY A 206 -4.84 3.10 24.94
C GLY A 206 -4.85 3.24 26.47
N ARG A 207 -3.95 2.54 27.17
CA ARG A 207 -3.75 2.72 28.62
C ARG A 207 -2.97 3.98 28.98
N THR A 208 -2.33 4.62 28.01
CA THR A 208 -1.55 5.84 28.22
C THR A 208 -2.38 7.07 27.88
N ASN A 209 -2.28 8.11 28.71
CA ASN A 209 -2.90 9.41 28.39
C ASN A 209 -2.30 10.04 27.13
N LEU A 210 -1.03 9.71 26.82
CA LEU A 210 -0.33 10.16 25.63
C LEU A 210 -1.03 9.70 24.34
N CYS A 211 -1.32 8.40 24.19
CA CYS A 211 -1.94 7.90 22.96
C CYS A 211 -3.37 8.46 22.76
N ARG A 212 -4.14 8.66 23.84
CA ARG A 212 -5.45 9.32 23.76
C ARG A 212 -5.34 10.78 23.31
N GLY A 213 -4.44 11.54 23.93
CA GLY A 213 -4.20 12.93 23.56
C GLY A 213 -3.80 13.07 22.09
N ILE A 214 -2.94 12.19 21.58
CA ILE A 214 -2.52 12.19 20.17
C ILE A 214 -3.69 11.89 19.22
N GLN A 215 -4.58 10.96 19.58
CA GLN A 215 -5.76 10.67 18.77
C GLN A 215 -6.70 11.88 18.73
N ASP A 216 -6.96 12.51 19.88
CA ASP A 216 -7.83 13.68 19.98
C ASP A 216 -7.25 14.87 19.19
N GLU A 217 -5.93 15.06 19.23
CA GLU A 217 -5.21 16.10 18.49
C GLU A 217 -5.26 15.86 16.97
N ILE A 218 -4.99 14.64 16.50
CA ILE A 218 -5.13 14.29 15.07
C ILE A 218 -6.57 14.49 14.60
N GLN A 219 -7.55 14.08 15.43
CA GLN A 219 -8.95 14.27 15.10
C GLN A 219 -9.34 15.76 15.05
N ALA A 220 -8.81 16.58 15.96
CA ALA A 220 -9.07 18.02 16.00
C ALA A 220 -8.44 18.76 14.80
N ASP A 221 -7.19 18.45 14.48
CA ASP A 221 -6.41 19.16 13.47
C ASP A 221 -6.74 18.69 12.05
N TYR A 222 -6.93 17.37 11.86
CA TYR A 222 -7.06 16.76 10.53
C TYR A 222 -8.44 16.18 10.25
N GLY A 223 -9.25 15.89 11.27
CA GLY A 223 -10.54 15.21 11.11
C GLY A 223 -11.60 15.97 10.30
N ASN A 224 -11.41 17.28 10.10
CA ASN A 224 -12.25 18.09 9.21
C ASN A 224 -11.85 17.96 7.73
N ALA A 225 -10.58 17.70 7.46
CA ALA A 225 -10.02 17.62 6.11
C ALA A 225 -9.92 16.19 5.60
N PHE A 226 -9.62 15.25 6.50
CA PHE A 226 -9.36 13.85 6.20
C PHE A 226 -10.15 12.95 7.14
N THR A 227 -10.47 11.77 6.65
CA THR A 227 -10.99 10.70 7.50
C THR A 227 -9.90 10.27 8.47
N VAL A 228 -10.24 10.17 9.75
CA VAL A 228 -9.42 9.49 10.76
C VAL A 228 -10.18 8.22 11.13
N PHE A 229 -9.56 7.05 10.92
CA PHE A 229 -10.24 5.78 11.16
C PHE A 229 -10.63 5.66 12.63
N SER A 230 -11.87 5.21 12.87
CA SER A 230 -12.46 5.19 14.21
C SER A 230 -11.76 4.23 15.17
N SER A 231 -11.20 3.15 14.62
CA SER A 231 -10.59 2.06 15.37
C SER A 231 -9.07 2.07 15.21
N PRO A 232 -8.30 2.54 16.21
CA PRO A 232 -6.85 2.46 16.17
C PRO A 232 -6.40 0.99 16.26
N ILE A 233 -5.27 0.68 15.63
CA ILE A 233 -4.64 -0.65 15.71
C ILE A 233 -3.75 -0.69 16.94
N ASP A 234 -4.18 -1.44 17.95
CA ASP A 234 -3.42 -1.64 19.18
C ASP A 234 -2.02 -2.22 18.92
N PHE A 235 -1.03 -1.81 19.71
CA PHE A 235 0.25 -2.50 19.74
C PHE A 235 0.03 -3.93 20.24
N SER A 236 0.35 -4.89 19.38
CA SER A 236 0.33 -6.29 19.73
C SER A 236 1.61 -6.92 19.27
N ILE A 237 2.32 -7.55 20.21
CA ILE A 237 3.48 -8.39 19.91
C ILE A 237 3.10 -9.42 18.85
N ARG A 238 1.88 -9.94 18.86
CA ARG A 238 1.36 -10.88 17.86
C ARG A 238 1.28 -10.29 16.45
N VAL A 239 0.85 -9.04 16.33
CA VAL A 239 0.83 -8.29 15.06
C VAL A 239 2.24 -8.03 14.57
N ALA A 240 3.19 -7.77 15.48
CA ALA A 240 4.60 -7.56 15.14
C ALA A 240 5.34 -8.87 14.81
N GLU A 241 5.01 -9.97 15.49
CA GLU A 241 5.72 -11.25 15.40
C GLU A 241 5.39 -12.05 14.14
N HIS A 242 4.27 -11.75 13.45
CA HIS A 242 3.79 -12.54 12.30
C HIS A 242 4.04 -14.04 12.54
N PRO A 243 3.44 -14.63 13.61
CA PRO A 243 3.85 -15.92 14.16
C PRO A 243 4.00 -16.96 13.05
N ILE A 244 5.07 -17.73 13.09
CA ILE A 244 5.43 -18.76 12.10
C ILE A 244 4.20 -19.64 11.84
N GLY A 245 3.43 -19.36 10.77
CA GLY A 245 2.23 -20.13 10.44
C GLY A 245 1.02 -19.36 9.86
N ALA A 246 0.93 -18.03 9.95
CA ALA A 246 -0.26 -17.31 9.46
C ALA A 246 0.07 -15.97 8.77
N ALA A 247 -0.56 -15.69 7.63
CA ALA A 247 -0.30 -14.47 6.84
C ALA A 247 -1.09 -13.24 7.31
N SER A 248 -2.07 -13.40 8.19
CA SER A 248 -2.85 -12.31 8.77
C SER A 248 -3.32 -12.65 10.18
N ILE A 249 -3.66 -11.62 10.96
CA ILE A 249 -4.20 -11.79 12.32
C ILE A 249 -5.49 -12.57 12.38
N PHE A 250 -6.27 -12.53 11.29
CA PHE A 250 -7.49 -13.30 11.14
C PHE A 250 -7.23 -14.81 11.13
N ALA A 251 -6.11 -15.24 10.57
CA ALA A 251 -5.79 -16.66 10.43
C ALA A 251 -5.28 -17.30 11.74
N TYR A 252 -4.59 -16.55 12.61
CA TYR A 252 -4.03 -17.13 13.85
C TYR A 252 -4.74 -16.68 15.14
N GLU A 253 -5.27 -15.46 15.21
CA GLU A 253 -5.99 -14.95 16.39
C GLU A 253 -7.17 -14.03 15.98
N PRO A 254 -8.25 -14.58 15.40
CA PRO A 254 -9.40 -13.79 14.92
C PRO A 254 -10.11 -13.00 16.03
N ASN A 255 -9.95 -13.40 17.29
CA ASN A 255 -10.53 -12.72 18.45
C ASN A 255 -9.66 -11.57 19.00
N ASN A 256 -8.46 -11.36 18.46
CA ASN A 256 -7.54 -10.32 18.90
C ASN A 256 -8.13 -8.92 18.63
N PRO A 257 -7.96 -7.94 19.54
CA PRO A 257 -8.41 -6.57 19.34
C PRO A 257 -7.98 -5.96 17.99
N ALA A 258 -6.75 -6.23 17.54
CA ALA A 258 -6.27 -5.72 16.26
C ALA A 258 -7.00 -6.34 15.05
N ALA A 259 -7.44 -7.61 15.12
CA ALA A 259 -8.27 -8.22 14.07
C ALA A 259 -9.63 -7.51 13.94
N LYS A 260 -10.25 -7.21 15.09
CA LYS A 260 -11.51 -6.47 15.14
C LYS A 260 -11.33 -5.04 14.62
N ALA A 261 -10.23 -4.38 14.98
CA ALA A 261 -9.91 -3.04 14.50
C ALA A 261 -9.71 -3.03 12.98
N TYR A 262 -8.93 -3.97 12.40
CA TYR A 262 -8.80 -4.09 10.94
C TYR A 262 -10.13 -4.43 10.25
N SER A 263 -11.02 -5.19 10.89
CA SER A 263 -12.38 -5.42 10.37
C SER A 263 -13.20 -4.13 10.32
N ALA A 264 -13.13 -3.31 11.37
CA ALA A 264 -13.81 -2.02 11.42
C ALA A 264 -13.27 -1.07 10.33
N VAL A 265 -11.95 -0.98 10.19
CA VAL A 265 -11.29 -0.21 9.12
C VAL A 265 -11.75 -0.71 7.74
N ALA A 266 -11.85 -2.03 7.52
CA ALA A 266 -12.35 -2.58 6.27
C ALA A 266 -13.81 -2.18 6.01
N GLN A 267 -14.68 -2.16 7.03
CA GLN A 267 -16.06 -1.69 6.88
C GLN A 267 -16.12 -0.20 6.52
N GLU A 268 -15.28 0.64 7.13
CA GLU A 268 -15.16 2.05 6.76
C GLU A 268 -14.72 2.19 5.29
N VAL A 269 -13.69 1.45 4.86
CA VAL A 269 -13.22 1.42 3.45
C VAL A 269 -14.31 0.96 2.48
N LEU A 270 -15.09 -0.07 2.84
CA LEU A 270 -16.20 -0.57 2.03
C LEU A 270 -17.31 0.47 1.88
N SER A 271 -17.55 1.29 2.91
CA SER A 271 -18.55 2.36 2.87
C SER A 271 -18.17 3.49 1.90
N TYR A 272 -16.87 3.71 1.67
CA TYR A 272 -16.37 4.71 0.73
C TYR A 272 -16.49 4.26 -0.73
N GLY A 273 -16.39 2.95 -1.00
CA GLY A 273 -16.53 2.39 -2.35
C GLY A 273 -17.96 2.34 -2.90
N GLN A 274 -18.97 2.69 -2.09
CA GLN A 274 -20.38 2.72 -2.47
C GLN A 274 -20.91 4.14 -2.79
N LYS A 275 -20.08 5.18 -2.69
CA LYS A 275 -20.41 6.57 -3.05
C LYS A 275 -19.69 6.96 -4.32
#